data_AF-A0A6I5RIE3-F1
#
_entry.id   AF-A0A6I5RIE3-F1
#
_cell.length_a   1.000
_cell.length_b   1.000
_cell.length_c   1.000
_cell.angle_alpha   90.00
_cell.angle_beta   90.00
_cell.angle_gamma   90.00
#
_symmetry.space_group_name_H-M   'P 1'
#
loop_
_entity.id
_entity.type
_entity.pdbx_description
1 polymer ?
#
loop_
_entity_poly.entity_id
_entity_poly.type
_entity_poly.pdbx_seq_one_letter_code
_entity_poly.pdbx_strand_id
1 'polypeptide(L)'
;MIMLVHLAAALAASETLLSNQSVETLVTEEARSANPEEECTQNACIIAYEAAFFERYNPVTALDMVRNLPGFQIDNGDGSRGFGGSAGNILINGERVAAKSETASDVLSRTPVASVERIDLIRGQTGGLDLRGQSVVANVILKEGAAAAAAWEAGVLVNFNQPVAVPFGSISYTDRLGALSYTLGAEVDRIQGYSEGVELLLGPDGGLLETREEIFSDDGFEVEASLNTQLDVGRTAIRLNTSFSYFERNGGEDSFRSPTSGEPPFFLLQGAGEDELAFEIGGDIERPLSNTLTAKLIGLYRSDDFTDTGSLAVGPSIEDAALTVDTRFEALDTESILRLELDYNGIDGHLVELSAEGVVNVLESAFTLLEDQGAGLTPQAVPGANTKVEEVRGDFSISDSFSIVE
;
A
#
# COMPACT_ATOMS: atom_id res chain seq x y z
N MET A 1 -1.34 15.74 -24.33
CA MET A 1 -1.84 14.42 -24.78
C MET A 1 -0.87 13.39 -24.22
N ILE A 2 -1.34 12.29 -23.66
CA ILE A 2 -0.47 11.25 -23.07
C ILE A 2 -0.76 9.99 -23.88
N MET A 3 0.28 9.39 -24.45
CA MET A 3 0.16 8.09 -25.09
C MET A 3 0.76 7.06 -24.15
N LEU A 4 -0.05 6.09 -23.77
CA LEU A 4 0.31 5.02 -22.86
C LEU A 4 0.55 3.74 -23.66
N VAL A 5 1.71 3.12 -23.44
CA VAL A 5 2.02 1.80 -23.98
C VAL A 5 2.17 0.86 -22.78
N HIS A 6 1.24 -0.09 -22.64
CA HIS A 6 1.24 -1.12 -21.60
C HIS A 6 1.63 -2.48 -22.17
N LEU A 7 2.39 -3.24 -21.40
CA LEU A 7 2.59 -4.68 -21.61
C LEU A 7 2.41 -5.39 -20.26
N ALA A 8 1.40 -6.25 -20.18
CA ALA A 8 1.11 -7.06 -18.99
C ALA A 8 1.04 -8.53 -19.40
N ALA A 9 1.58 -9.42 -18.56
CA ALA A 9 1.45 -10.86 -18.76
C ALA A 9 1.43 -11.62 -17.43
N ALA A 10 0.61 -12.66 -17.37
CA ALA A 10 0.61 -13.66 -16.31
C ALA A 10 1.14 -14.99 -16.89
N LEU A 11 2.15 -15.57 -16.26
CA LEU A 11 2.72 -16.87 -16.65
C LEU A 11 2.62 -17.84 -15.48
N ALA A 12 1.99 -19.00 -15.72
CA ALA A 12 2.11 -20.15 -14.83
C ALA A 12 3.23 -21.07 -15.35
N ALA A 13 4.14 -21.50 -14.47
CA ALA A 13 5.16 -22.46 -14.85
C ALA A 13 4.52 -23.86 -14.99
N SER A 14 4.34 -24.33 -16.24
CA SER A 14 3.90 -25.69 -16.51
C SER A 14 5.12 -26.59 -16.74
N GLU A 15 5.30 -27.62 -15.91
CA GLU A 15 6.27 -28.67 -16.19
C GLU A 15 5.76 -29.62 -17.29
N THR A 16 6.59 -29.73 -18.33
CA THR A 16 6.74 -30.85 -19.29
C THR A 16 5.78 -31.00 -20.48
N LEU A 17 6.36 -30.81 -21.68
CA LEU A 17 5.91 -31.34 -22.97
C LEU A 17 6.08 -32.87 -23.05
N LEU A 18 5.04 -33.59 -23.52
CA LEU A 18 5.13 -34.45 -24.72
C LEU A 18 3.80 -35.13 -25.08
N SER A 19 3.61 -35.26 -26.40
CA SER A 19 2.82 -36.25 -27.13
C SER A 19 1.31 -36.01 -27.31
N ASN A 20 1.02 -35.43 -28.48
CA ASN A 20 -0.27 -35.34 -29.15
C ASN A 20 -0.78 -36.73 -29.59
N GLN A 21 -1.87 -37.25 -29.02
CA GLN A 21 -2.75 -38.24 -29.67
C GLN A 21 -4.22 -38.16 -29.19
N SER A 22 -5.09 -38.08 -30.21
CA SER A 22 -6.50 -38.50 -30.25
C SER A 22 -7.51 -37.85 -29.30
N VAL A 23 -8.27 -36.92 -29.88
CA VAL A 23 -9.59 -36.47 -29.45
C VAL A 23 -10.59 -37.62 -29.65
N GLU A 24 -11.06 -38.21 -28.56
CA GLU A 24 -12.30 -39.00 -28.56
C GLU A 24 -13.03 -38.83 -27.22
N THR A 25 -14.08 -38.01 -27.27
CA THR A 25 -15.32 -38.04 -26.48
C THR A 25 -15.29 -38.63 -25.06
N LEU A 26 -15.21 -37.74 -24.06
CA LEU A 26 -15.86 -37.89 -22.75
C LEU A 26 -16.43 -36.52 -22.35
N VAL A 27 -17.63 -36.21 -22.85
CA VAL A 27 -18.46 -35.17 -22.25
C VAL A 27 -19.25 -35.86 -21.15
N THR A 28 -18.83 -35.69 -19.90
CA THR A 28 -19.70 -35.81 -18.71
C THR A 28 -19.00 -35.15 -17.52
N GLU A 29 -19.76 -34.28 -16.86
CA GLU A 29 -19.55 -33.71 -15.52
C GLU A 29 -18.30 -32.86 -15.28
N GLU A 30 -18.40 -31.56 -15.58
CA GLU A 30 -18.24 -30.46 -14.59
C GLU A 30 -18.36 -29.11 -15.33
N ALA A 31 -19.59 -28.77 -15.76
CA ALA A 31 -19.92 -27.36 -15.92
C ALA A 31 -20.25 -26.83 -14.52
N ARG A 32 -19.22 -26.47 -13.74
CA ARG A 32 -19.41 -25.71 -12.49
C ARG A 32 -20.21 -24.46 -12.87
N SER A 33 -21.38 -24.31 -12.29
CA SER A 33 -22.31 -23.22 -12.60
C SER A 33 -21.56 -21.87 -12.51
N ALA A 34 -21.56 -21.08 -13.58
CA ALA A 34 -21.05 -19.70 -13.54
C ALA A 34 -21.96 -18.75 -12.73
N ASN A 35 -23.07 -19.27 -12.20
CA ASN A 35 -23.96 -18.55 -11.32
C ASN A 35 -23.49 -18.77 -9.87
N PRO A 36 -23.23 -17.70 -9.11
CA PRO A 36 -22.72 -17.81 -7.76
C PRO A 36 -23.69 -18.59 -6.86
N GLU A 37 -23.14 -19.53 -6.09
CA GLU A 37 -23.90 -20.33 -5.13
C GLU A 37 -23.94 -19.58 -3.80
N GLU A 38 -25.15 -19.38 -3.27
CA GLU A 38 -25.36 -18.74 -1.97
C GLU A 38 -25.69 -19.80 -0.92
N GLU A 39 -24.84 -19.90 0.11
CA GLU A 39 -25.04 -20.74 1.27
C GLU A 39 -25.22 -19.87 2.51
N CYS A 40 -26.38 -19.98 3.15
CA CYS A 40 -26.68 -19.26 4.39
C CYS A 40 -26.76 -20.23 5.58
N THR A 41 -26.01 -19.91 6.63
CA THR A 41 -26.17 -20.46 7.97
C THR A 41 -26.94 -19.47 8.85
N GLN A 42 -27.26 -19.84 10.10
CA GLN A 42 -28.01 -18.95 11.01
C GLN A 42 -27.31 -17.60 11.27
N ASN A 43 -25.99 -17.52 11.11
CA ASN A 43 -25.20 -16.35 11.50
C ASN A 43 -24.56 -15.61 10.30
N ALA A 44 -24.46 -16.24 9.11
CA ALA A 44 -23.88 -15.62 7.92
C ALA A 44 -24.31 -16.29 6.62
N CYS A 45 -24.30 -15.52 5.54
CA CYS A 45 -24.45 -15.97 4.16
C CYS A 45 -23.14 -15.79 3.40
N ILE A 46 -22.70 -16.85 2.73
CA ILE A 46 -21.52 -16.85 1.88
C ILE A 46 -21.99 -17.00 0.44
N ILE A 47 -21.55 -16.11 -0.44
CA ILE A 47 -21.76 -16.23 -1.87
C ILE A 47 -20.41 -16.54 -2.52
N ALA A 48 -20.26 -17.73 -3.09
CA ALA A 48 -19.03 -18.14 -3.76
C ALA A 48 -19.02 -17.68 -5.23
N TYR A 49 -18.05 -16.84 -5.58
CA TYR A 49 -17.78 -16.42 -6.95
C TYR A 49 -16.54 -17.13 -7.48
N GLU A 50 -16.75 -18.20 -8.24
CA GLU A 50 -15.69 -18.93 -8.94
C GLU A 50 -14.89 -18.02 -9.87
N ALA A 51 -13.59 -18.29 -10.06
CA ALA A 51 -12.74 -17.47 -10.95
C ALA A 51 -13.35 -17.27 -12.36
N ALA A 52 -14.04 -18.30 -12.89
CA ALA A 52 -14.71 -18.27 -14.19
C ALA A 52 -15.80 -17.18 -14.30
N PHE A 53 -16.43 -16.77 -13.19
CA PHE A 53 -17.40 -15.68 -13.17
C PHE A 53 -16.79 -14.36 -13.66
N PHE A 54 -15.50 -14.13 -13.37
CA PHE A 54 -14.82 -12.87 -13.64
C PHE A 54 -14.19 -12.78 -15.03
N GLU A 55 -14.11 -13.88 -15.78
CA GLU A 55 -13.49 -13.92 -17.12
C GLU A 55 -14.06 -12.86 -18.07
N ARG A 56 -15.36 -12.55 -17.95
CA ARG A 56 -16.03 -11.51 -18.76
C ARG A 56 -15.50 -10.09 -18.55
N TYR A 57 -14.79 -9.83 -17.46
CA TYR A 57 -14.17 -8.54 -17.16
C TYR A 57 -12.69 -8.49 -17.59
N ASN A 58 -12.15 -9.60 -18.10
CA ASN A 58 -10.74 -9.75 -18.48
C ASN A 58 -9.75 -9.28 -17.39
N PRO A 59 -9.90 -9.73 -16.13
CA PRO A 59 -9.03 -9.34 -15.03
C PRO A 59 -7.60 -9.84 -15.24
N VAL A 60 -6.61 -9.03 -14.84
CA VAL A 60 -5.19 -9.43 -14.82
C VAL A 60 -4.80 -9.84 -13.39
N THR A 61 -5.40 -9.17 -12.40
CA THR A 61 -5.07 -9.29 -10.98
C THR A 61 -6.28 -9.77 -10.17
N ALA A 62 -6.03 -10.25 -8.95
CA ALA A 62 -7.11 -10.57 -8.00
C ALA A 62 -7.87 -9.31 -7.57
N LEU A 63 -7.20 -8.15 -7.50
CA LEU A 63 -7.84 -6.87 -7.21
C LEU A 63 -8.88 -6.51 -8.29
N ASP A 64 -8.60 -6.80 -9.57
CA ASP A 64 -9.58 -6.60 -10.64
C ASP A 64 -10.83 -7.45 -10.44
N MET A 65 -10.67 -8.70 -9.96
CA MET A 65 -11.81 -9.55 -9.62
C MET A 65 -12.61 -8.95 -8.46
N VAL A 66 -11.94 -8.53 -7.38
CA VAL A 66 -12.60 -7.91 -6.21
C VAL A 66 -13.33 -6.62 -6.57
N ARG A 67 -12.75 -5.75 -7.42
CA ARG A 67 -13.42 -4.53 -7.92
C ARG A 67 -14.68 -4.83 -8.72
N ASN A 68 -14.78 -6.01 -9.31
CA ASN A 68 -15.94 -6.47 -10.08
C ASN A 68 -16.89 -7.38 -9.26
N LEU A 69 -16.70 -7.48 -7.95
CA LEU A 69 -17.53 -8.28 -7.05
C LEU A 69 -18.89 -7.58 -6.81
N PRO A 70 -20.03 -8.19 -7.19
CA PRO A 70 -21.32 -7.53 -7.08
C PRO A 70 -21.71 -7.19 -5.64
N GLY A 71 -22.15 -5.95 -5.41
CA GLY A 71 -22.63 -5.51 -4.10
C GLY A 71 -21.54 -5.34 -3.04
N PHE A 72 -20.27 -5.38 -3.44
CA PHE A 72 -19.12 -5.14 -2.58
C PHE A 72 -18.49 -3.80 -2.92
N GLN A 73 -18.04 -3.07 -1.90
CA GLN A 73 -17.19 -1.89 -2.05
C GLN A 73 -15.94 -2.13 -1.24
N ILE A 74 -14.77 -1.93 -1.85
CA ILE A 74 -13.49 -2.08 -1.18
C ILE A 74 -13.38 -1.00 -0.10
N ASP A 75 -13.05 -1.43 1.10
CA ASP A 75 -12.61 -0.60 2.21
C ASP A 75 -11.24 -1.15 2.64
N ASN A 76 -10.18 -0.37 2.44
CA ASN A 76 -8.84 -0.75 2.89
C ASN A 76 -8.62 -0.50 4.38
N GLY A 77 -9.62 0.06 5.07
CA GLY A 77 -9.48 0.62 6.41
C GLY A 77 -9.03 2.07 6.36
N ASP A 78 -9.10 2.73 7.51
CA ASP A 78 -8.86 4.18 7.66
C ASP A 78 -7.45 4.51 8.20
N GLY A 79 -6.55 3.53 8.29
CA GLY A 79 -5.23 3.70 8.90
C GLY A 79 -5.28 4.23 10.34
N SER A 80 -6.44 4.10 11.02
CA SER A 80 -6.64 4.66 12.35
C SER A 80 -5.74 4.01 13.41
N ARG A 81 -5.67 4.64 14.58
CA ARG A 81 -4.77 4.21 15.67
C ARG A 81 -5.15 2.82 16.19
N GLY A 82 -4.20 1.87 16.09
CA GLY A 82 -4.27 0.52 16.66
C GLY A 82 -4.34 -0.58 15.60
N PHE A 83 -3.72 -1.73 15.83
CA PHE A 83 -3.58 -2.78 14.80
C PHE A 83 -4.91 -3.47 14.45
N GLY A 84 -5.80 -3.61 15.44
CA GLY A 84 -7.04 -4.38 15.29
C GLY A 84 -8.27 -3.58 14.83
N GLY A 85 -8.22 -2.25 14.79
CA GLY A 85 -9.37 -1.39 14.47
C GLY A 85 -9.41 -0.88 13.02
N SER A 86 -8.28 -0.97 12.31
CA SER A 86 -8.05 -0.36 11.00
C SER A 86 -8.09 -1.36 9.84
N ALA A 87 -8.51 -2.59 10.09
CA ALA A 87 -8.40 -3.63 9.08
C ALA A 87 -9.58 -3.57 8.11
N GLY A 88 -9.28 -3.44 6.81
CA GLY A 88 -10.25 -3.32 5.72
C GLY A 88 -11.22 -4.50 5.57
N ASN A 89 -12.06 -4.51 4.55
CA ASN A 89 -13.08 -5.55 4.37
C ASN A 89 -12.68 -6.69 3.42
N ILE A 90 -11.36 -6.91 3.26
CA ILE A 90 -10.79 -7.96 2.41
C ILE A 90 -9.97 -8.93 3.28
N LEU A 91 -10.16 -10.22 3.01
CA LEU A 91 -9.37 -11.32 3.56
C LEU A 91 -8.68 -12.07 2.42
N ILE A 92 -7.52 -12.67 2.71
CA ILE A 92 -6.81 -13.57 1.81
C ILE A 92 -6.67 -14.90 2.53
N ASN A 93 -7.22 -15.97 1.97
CA ASN A 93 -7.31 -17.30 2.62
C ASN A 93 -7.90 -17.26 4.04
N GLY A 94 -8.89 -16.39 4.27
CA GLY A 94 -9.58 -16.23 5.55
C GLY A 94 -8.90 -15.27 6.52
N GLU A 95 -7.80 -14.64 6.13
CA GLU A 95 -6.97 -13.86 7.05
C GLU A 95 -6.77 -12.43 6.59
N ARG A 96 -6.53 -11.55 7.57
CA ARG A 96 -6.19 -10.14 7.34
C ARG A 96 -4.69 -10.03 7.05
N VAL A 97 -4.34 -9.10 6.16
CA VAL A 97 -2.94 -8.73 5.97
C VAL A 97 -2.46 -8.07 7.26
N ALA A 98 -1.45 -8.67 7.91
CA ALA A 98 -0.87 -8.17 9.14
C ALA A 98 0.23 -7.13 8.85
N ALA A 99 -0.14 -6.07 8.13
CA ALA A 99 0.70 -4.96 7.72
C ALA A 99 -0.07 -3.65 7.86
N LYS A 100 0.63 -2.55 8.16
CA LYS A 100 0.07 -1.19 8.15
C LYS A 100 0.43 -0.43 6.88
N SER A 101 1.60 -0.70 6.33
CA SER A 101 2.08 -0.05 5.09
C SER A 101 1.66 -0.78 3.82
N GLU A 102 1.14 -2.00 3.92
CA GLU A 102 0.61 -2.76 2.78
C GLU A 102 -0.87 -3.08 3.03
N THR A 103 -1.76 -2.54 2.19
CA THR A 103 -3.19 -2.86 2.27
C THR A 103 -3.47 -4.20 1.59
N ALA A 104 -4.60 -4.82 1.92
CA ALA A 104 -5.06 -6.01 1.19
C ALA A 104 -5.24 -5.73 -0.32
N SER A 105 -5.62 -4.51 -0.71
CA SER A 105 -5.68 -4.14 -2.13
C SER A 105 -4.30 -4.14 -2.79
N ASP A 106 -3.25 -3.71 -2.10
CA ASP A 106 -1.89 -3.68 -2.63
C ASP A 106 -1.33 -5.10 -2.82
N VAL A 107 -1.64 -6.01 -1.88
CA VAL A 107 -1.32 -7.44 -2.08
C VAL A 107 -2.08 -8.00 -3.28
N LEU A 108 -3.37 -7.68 -3.42
CA LEU A 108 -4.21 -8.22 -4.48
C LEU A 108 -3.94 -7.61 -5.86
N SER A 109 -3.45 -6.36 -5.95
CA SER A 109 -3.01 -5.76 -7.22
C SER A 109 -1.81 -6.51 -7.80
N ARG A 110 -1.00 -7.11 -6.92
CA ARG A 110 0.14 -7.97 -7.27
C ARG A 110 -0.19 -9.46 -7.24
N THR A 111 -1.45 -9.86 -7.01
CA THR A 111 -1.83 -11.27 -7.02
C THR A 111 -2.36 -11.66 -8.40
N PRO A 112 -1.71 -12.59 -9.14
CA PRO A 112 -2.18 -13.00 -10.46
C PRO A 112 -3.58 -13.62 -10.39
N VAL A 113 -4.43 -13.30 -11.36
CA VAL A 113 -5.76 -13.93 -11.51
C VAL A 113 -5.70 -15.47 -11.53
N ALA A 114 -4.62 -16.02 -12.10
CA ALA A 114 -4.41 -17.46 -12.22
C ALA A 114 -4.25 -18.16 -10.85
N SER A 115 -3.83 -17.43 -9.82
CA SER A 115 -3.64 -17.93 -8.46
C SER A 115 -4.95 -17.99 -7.67
N VAL A 116 -6.01 -17.31 -8.12
CA VAL A 116 -7.30 -17.25 -7.44
C VAL A 116 -8.14 -18.47 -7.79
N GLU A 117 -8.62 -19.18 -6.77
CA GLU A 117 -9.60 -20.26 -6.93
C GLU A 117 -11.01 -19.67 -7.06
N ARG A 118 -11.38 -18.84 -6.09
CA ARG A 118 -12.67 -18.16 -6.01
C ARG A 118 -12.61 -16.98 -5.03
N ILE A 119 -13.66 -16.17 -5.03
CA ILE A 119 -13.86 -15.11 -4.03
C ILE A 119 -15.16 -15.39 -3.29
N ASP A 120 -15.08 -15.56 -1.98
CA ASP A 120 -16.22 -15.77 -1.10
C ASP A 120 -16.68 -14.41 -0.55
N LEU A 121 -17.86 -13.96 -0.96
CA LEU A 121 -18.51 -12.76 -0.42
C LEU A 121 -19.30 -13.15 0.83
N ILE A 122 -18.79 -12.79 1.99
CA ILE A 122 -19.36 -13.12 3.30
C ILE A 122 -20.22 -11.96 3.78
N ARG A 123 -21.47 -12.24 4.15
CA ARG A 123 -22.43 -11.28 4.71
C ARG A 123 -22.93 -11.80 6.06
N GLY A 124 -22.84 -11.01 7.12
CA GLY A 124 -23.25 -11.41 8.48
C GLY A 124 -22.06 -11.62 9.43
N GLN A 125 -22.28 -12.22 10.61
CA GLN A 125 -21.23 -12.50 11.60
C GLN A 125 -20.88 -14.00 11.59
N THR A 126 -19.77 -14.39 10.96
CA THR A 126 -19.26 -15.76 11.04
C THR A 126 -18.42 -15.95 12.30
N GLY A 127 -18.68 -17.03 13.06
CA GLY A 127 -17.75 -17.49 14.08
C GLY A 127 -16.58 -18.19 13.41
N GLY A 128 -15.43 -17.52 13.32
CA GLY A 128 -14.19 -18.07 12.74
C GLY A 128 -13.52 -17.21 11.67
N LEU A 129 -14.11 -16.07 11.26
CA LEU A 129 -13.43 -15.06 10.46
C LEU A 129 -13.44 -13.75 11.24
N ASP A 130 -12.32 -13.03 11.19
CA ASP A 130 -12.13 -11.76 11.88
C ASP A 130 -12.97 -10.65 11.21
N LEU A 131 -14.27 -10.60 11.48
CA LEU A 131 -15.23 -9.68 10.83
C LEU A 131 -15.47 -8.36 11.59
N ARG A 132 -14.56 -7.95 12.49
CA ARG A 132 -14.61 -6.73 13.36
C ARG A 132 -15.34 -5.52 12.77
N GLY A 133 -16.67 -5.48 12.90
CA GLY A 133 -17.52 -4.34 12.50
C GLY A 133 -17.88 -4.24 11.01
N GLN A 134 -17.36 -5.10 10.13
CA GLN A 134 -17.67 -5.07 8.70
C GLN A 134 -18.83 -6.02 8.38
N SER A 135 -19.94 -5.48 7.88
CA SER A 135 -21.15 -6.27 7.57
C SER A 135 -21.01 -7.14 6.31
N VAL A 136 -20.02 -6.85 5.47
CA VAL A 136 -19.73 -7.54 4.22
C VAL A 136 -18.21 -7.61 4.05
N VAL A 137 -17.69 -8.81 3.81
CA VAL A 137 -16.26 -9.07 3.63
C VAL A 137 -16.03 -9.92 2.39
N ALA A 138 -14.98 -9.60 1.62
CA ALA A 138 -14.54 -10.43 0.50
C ALA A 138 -13.34 -11.27 0.92
N ASN A 139 -13.47 -12.59 0.90
CA ASN A 139 -12.36 -13.50 1.14
C ASN A 139 -11.85 -14.07 -0.19
N VAL A 140 -10.64 -13.68 -0.58
CA VAL A 140 -9.98 -14.20 -1.78
C VAL A 140 -9.32 -15.53 -1.43
N ILE A 141 -9.85 -16.61 -2.00
CA ILE A 141 -9.30 -17.95 -1.82
C ILE A 141 -8.31 -18.22 -2.95
N LEU A 142 -7.05 -18.47 -2.58
CA LEU A 142 -6.01 -18.87 -3.51
C LEU A 142 -6.05 -20.40 -3.71
N LYS A 143 -5.75 -20.85 -4.93
CA LYS A 143 -5.77 -22.27 -5.29
C LYS A 143 -4.80 -23.09 -4.44
N GLU A 144 -5.30 -24.15 -3.81
CA GLU A 144 -4.44 -25.15 -3.16
C GLU A 144 -3.61 -25.92 -4.21
N GLY A 145 -2.28 -25.94 -4.02
CA GLY A 145 -1.38 -26.70 -4.91
C GLY A 145 -1.22 -26.10 -6.32
N ALA A 146 -1.56 -24.83 -6.52
CA ALA A 146 -1.22 -24.14 -7.76
C ALA A 146 0.29 -24.17 -8.01
N ALA A 147 0.67 -24.43 -9.26
CA ALA A 147 2.05 -24.25 -9.71
C ALA A 147 2.45 -22.78 -9.54
N ALA A 148 3.75 -22.55 -9.36
CA ALA A 148 4.32 -21.21 -9.30
C ALA A 148 3.73 -20.29 -10.38
N ALA A 149 3.28 -19.11 -9.95
CA ALA A 149 2.65 -18.12 -10.79
C ALA A 149 3.41 -16.79 -10.70
N ALA A 150 3.69 -16.19 -11.85
CA ALA A 150 4.24 -14.86 -11.95
C ALA A 150 3.26 -13.94 -12.69
N ALA A 151 3.10 -12.71 -12.22
CA ALA A 151 2.51 -11.64 -13.00
C ALA A 151 3.49 -10.46 -13.05
N TRP A 152 3.53 -9.79 -14.18
CA TRP A 152 4.33 -8.59 -14.33
C TRP A 152 3.64 -7.60 -15.25
N GLU A 153 3.95 -6.35 -15.02
CA GLU A 153 3.56 -5.21 -15.82
C GLU A 153 4.80 -4.37 -16.12
N ALA A 154 4.87 -3.85 -17.33
CA ALA A 154 5.85 -2.83 -17.67
C ALA A 154 5.24 -1.87 -18.68
N GLY A 155 5.56 -0.59 -18.53
CA GLY A 155 5.12 0.41 -19.47
C GLY A 155 5.98 1.66 -19.46
N VAL A 156 5.68 2.52 -20.41
CA VAL A 156 6.30 3.84 -20.51
C VAL A 156 5.20 4.84 -20.80
N LEU A 157 5.14 5.87 -19.97
CA LEU A 157 4.37 7.09 -20.22
C LEU A 157 5.29 8.08 -20.95
N VAL A 158 4.78 8.72 -21.99
CA VAL A 158 5.51 9.79 -22.69
C VAL A 158 4.70 11.08 -22.58
N ASN A 159 5.32 12.10 -21.99
CA ASN A 159 4.78 13.44 -21.98
C ASN A 159 5.11 14.11 -23.33
N PHE A 160 4.10 14.56 -24.09
CA PHE A 160 4.35 15.18 -25.41
C PHE A 160 4.79 16.64 -25.32
N ASN A 161 4.57 17.32 -24.19
CA ASN A 161 5.00 18.71 -24.00
C ASN A 161 6.49 18.78 -23.58
N GLN A 162 6.99 17.71 -22.96
CA GLN A 162 8.39 17.50 -22.57
C GLN A 162 8.70 16.03 -22.87
N PRO A 163 9.43 15.69 -23.95
CA PRO A 163 9.59 14.32 -24.44
C PRO A 163 10.51 13.49 -23.52
N VAL A 164 10.08 13.29 -22.28
CA VAL A 164 10.69 12.43 -21.28
C VAL A 164 9.86 11.15 -21.22
N ALA A 165 10.57 10.02 -21.23
CA ALA A 165 10.00 8.71 -21.00
C ALA A 165 9.95 8.46 -19.49
N VAL A 166 8.75 8.10 -19.02
CA VAL A 166 8.47 7.79 -17.62
C VAL A 166 8.17 6.30 -17.54
N PRO A 167 9.20 5.45 -17.39
CA PRO A 167 9.02 4.02 -17.26
C PRO A 167 8.41 3.68 -15.91
N PHE A 168 7.63 2.61 -15.89
CA PHE A 168 7.15 1.98 -14.68
C PHE A 168 7.09 0.47 -14.91
N GLY A 169 7.07 -0.29 -13.83
CA GLY A 169 6.83 -1.72 -13.91
C GLY A 169 6.79 -2.41 -12.57
N SER A 170 6.08 -3.53 -12.54
CA SER A 170 5.93 -4.36 -11.36
C SER A 170 6.09 -5.83 -11.72
N ILE A 171 6.52 -6.62 -10.76
CA ILE A 171 6.58 -8.07 -10.85
C ILE A 171 6.15 -8.67 -9.52
N SER A 172 5.39 -9.75 -9.63
CA SER A 172 4.96 -10.58 -8.52
C SER A 172 5.26 -12.04 -8.84
N TYR A 173 5.63 -12.78 -7.82
CA TYR A 173 5.86 -14.21 -7.91
C TYR A 173 5.28 -14.90 -6.68
N THR A 174 4.37 -15.84 -6.89
CA THR A 174 3.78 -16.65 -5.82
C THR A 174 4.09 -18.11 -6.08
N ASP A 175 4.53 -18.80 -5.04
CA ASP A 175 4.85 -20.23 -5.11
C ASP A 175 4.70 -20.89 -3.72
N ARG A 176 4.82 -22.21 -3.71
CA ARG A 176 4.66 -23.03 -2.50
C ARG A 176 5.74 -24.09 -2.41
N LEU A 177 6.48 -24.06 -1.31
CA LEU A 177 7.50 -25.05 -0.96
C LEU A 177 7.05 -25.88 0.25
N GLY A 178 6.51 -27.07 0.00
CA GLY A 178 6.03 -27.93 1.08
C GLY A 178 4.83 -27.29 1.79
N ALA A 179 4.95 -26.98 3.08
CA ALA A 179 3.90 -26.31 3.85
C ALA A 179 4.00 -24.77 3.83
N LEU A 180 5.05 -24.21 3.21
CA LEU A 180 5.27 -22.78 3.08
C LEU A 180 4.67 -22.29 1.76
N SER A 181 3.73 -21.36 1.83
CA SER A 181 3.30 -20.53 0.70
C SER A 181 3.97 -19.16 0.81
N TYR A 182 4.43 -18.60 -0.30
CA TYR A 182 5.08 -17.29 -0.30
C TYR A 182 4.76 -16.49 -1.57
N THR A 183 4.70 -15.17 -1.41
CA THR A 183 4.55 -14.19 -2.48
C THR A 183 5.67 -13.15 -2.35
N LEU A 184 6.37 -12.91 -3.45
CA LEU A 184 7.36 -11.87 -3.63
C LEU A 184 6.78 -10.80 -4.54
N GLY A 185 6.94 -9.53 -4.19
CA GLY A 185 6.58 -8.37 -5.00
C GLY A 185 7.76 -7.44 -5.18
N ALA A 186 7.85 -6.80 -6.35
CA ALA A 186 8.73 -5.66 -6.58
C ALA A 186 8.08 -4.70 -7.59
N GLU A 187 8.25 -3.41 -7.38
CA GLU A 187 7.66 -2.35 -8.20
C GLU A 187 8.64 -1.19 -8.33
N VAL A 188 8.62 -0.53 -9.48
CA VAL A 188 9.40 0.67 -9.75
C VAL A 188 8.56 1.65 -10.56
N ASP A 189 8.51 2.87 -10.06
CA ASP A 189 7.81 3.97 -10.71
C ASP A 189 8.75 5.14 -10.91
N ARG A 190 8.81 5.66 -12.15
CA ARG A 190 9.47 6.95 -12.42
C ARG A 190 8.47 8.05 -12.13
N ILE A 191 8.89 9.06 -11.38
CA ILE A 191 8.14 10.29 -11.16
C ILE A 191 8.70 11.34 -12.11
N GLN A 192 7.82 11.99 -12.85
CA GLN A 192 8.17 13.15 -13.66
C GLN A 192 6.96 14.07 -13.74
N GLY A 193 7.13 15.30 -13.29
CA GLY A 193 6.21 16.38 -13.54
C GLY A 193 6.92 17.54 -14.24
N TYR A 194 6.10 18.27 -14.98
CA TYR A 194 6.49 19.51 -15.62
C TYR A 194 5.25 20.36 -15.83
N SER A 195 5.34 21.63 -15.47
CA SER A 195 4.35 22.62 -15.85
C SER A 195 5.00 23.96 -16.08
N GLU A 196 4.51 24.65 -17.10
CA GLU A 196 4.88 26.03 -17.39
C GLU A 196 3.63 26.91 -17.34
N GLY A 197 3.78 28.11 -16.79
CA GLY A 197 2.64 29.00 -16.62
C GLY A 197 3.06 30.45 -16.44
N VAL A 198 2.09 31.34 -16.66
CA VAL A 198 2.23 32.76 -16.33
C VAL A 198 1.31 33.07 -15.15
N GLU A 199 1.90 33.52 -14.05
CA GLU A 199 1.17 34.04 -12.90
C GLU A 199 1.11 35.58 -12.97
N LEU A 200 -0.05 36.16 -12.66
CA LEU A 200 -0.23 37.61 -12.52
C LEU A 200 -0.49 37.94 -11.06
N LEU A 201 0.45 38.63 -10.42
CA LEU A 201 0.24 39.19 -9.10
C LEU A 201 -0.55 40.50 -9.24
N LEU A 202 -1.78 40.50 -8.73
CA LEU A 202 -2.65 41.68 -8.76
C LEU A 202 -2.73 42.33 -7.37
N GLY A 203 -2.78 43.66 -7.35
CA GLY A 203 -3.02 44.44 -6.15
C GLY A 203 -4.48 44.39 -5.70
N PRO A 204 -4.78 44.90 -4.50
CA PRO A 204 -6.16 44.96 -3.98
C PRO A 204 -7.14 45.75 -4.86
N ASP A 205 -6.64 46.64 -5.70
CA ASP A 205 -7.39 47.44 -6.68
C ASP A 205 -7.49 46.78 -8.06
N GLY A 206 -6.91 45.60 -8.24
CA GLY A 206 -6.84 44.88 -9.52
C GLY A 206 -5.72 45.36 -10.45
N GLY A 207 -4.86 46.30 -10.03
CA GLY A 207 -3.68 46.70 -10.79
C GLY A 207 -2.62 45.60 -10.84
N LEU A 208 -1.91 45.46 -11.96
CA LEU A 208 -0.81 44.50 -12.08
C LEU A 208 0.41 44.95 -11.25
N LEU A 209 0.85 44.10 -10.34
CA LEU A 209 2.04 44.31 -9.52
C LEU A 209 3.27 43.60 -10.07
N GLU A 210 3.08 42.38 -10.58
CA GLU A 210 4.18 41.54 -11.06
C GLU A 210 3.64 40.50 -12.04
N THR A 211 4.39 40.24 -13.11
CA THR A 211 4.20 39.05 -13.96
C THR A 211 5.28 38.05 -13.61
N ARG A 212 4.91 36.77 -13.47
CA ARG A 212 5.86 35.69 -13.23
C ARG A 212 5.71 34.64 -14.32
N GLU A 213 6.82 34.27 -14.92
CA GLU A 213 6.90 33.11 -15.82
C GLU A 213 7.49 31.97 -14.99
N GLU A 214 6.67 30.97 -14.70
CA GLU A 214 6.97 29.87 -13.79
C GLU A 214 7.21 28.59 -14.59
N ILE A 215 8.32 27.92 -14.32
CA ILE A 215 8.62 26.58 -14.83
C ILE A 215 8.84 25.69 -13.62
N PHE A 216 7.87 24.82 -13.36
CA PHE A 216 8.01 23.75 -12.38
C PHE A 216 8.48 22.48 -13.09
N SER A 217 9.45 21.79 -12.49
CA SER A 217 9.86 20.46 -12.92
C SER A 217 10.31 19.64 -11.74
N ASP A 218 9.95 18.37 -11.73
CA ASP A 218 10.39 17.39 -10.76
C ASP A 218 10.63 16.04 -11.43
N ASP A 219 11.54 15.30 -10.85
CA ASP A 219 12.04 14.04 -11.34
C ASP A 219 12.38 13.15 -10.16
N GLY A 220 12.00 11.89 -10.23
CA GLY A 220 12.18 10.99 -9.11
C GLY A 220 11.94 9.55 -9.48
N PHE A 221 12.01 8.69 -8.49
CA PHE A 221 11.58 7.32 -8.60
C PHE A 221 11.19 6.75 -7.24
N GLU A 222 10.33 5.75 -7.28
CA GLU A 222 9.97 4.92 -6.14
C GLU A 222 10.31 3.47 -6.47
N VAL A 223 10.85 2.75 -5.50
CA VAL A 223 11.09 1.30 -5.58
C VAL A 223 10.48 0.65 -4.37
N GLU A 224 9.53 -0.26 -4.61
CA GLU A 224 8.93 -1.07 -3.57
C GLU A 224 9.35 -2.54 -3.71
N ALA A 225 9.45 -3.23 -2.58
CA ALA A 225 9.59 -4.67 -2.52
C ALA A 225 8.78 -5.25 -1.36
N SER A 226 8.17 -6.42 -1.56
CA SER A 226 7.44 -7.11 -0.51
C SER A 226 7.65 -8.61 -0.49
N LEU A 227 7.51 -9.20 0.71
CA LEU A 227 7.52 -10.63 0.97
C LEU A 227 6.37 -10.96 1.91
N ASN A 228 5.47 -11.82 1.44
CA ASN A 228 4.34 -12.32 2.22
C ASN A 228 4.44 -13.84 2.30
N THR A 229 4.28 -14.42 3.50
CA THR A 229 4.43 -15.86 3.72
C THR A 229 3.36 -16.43 4.63
N GLN A 230 3.01 -17.68 4.40
CA GLN A 230 2.18 -18.49 5.28
C GLN A 230 2.79 -19.89 5.42
N LEU A 231 2.97 -20.34 6.66
CA LEU A 231 3.49 -21.65 6.99
C LEU A 231 2.55 -22.36 7.98
N ASP A 232 1.99 -23.48 7.54
CA ASP A 232 1.11 -24.29 8.37
C ASP A 232 1.85 -25.52 8.92
N VAL A 233 2.07 -25.54 10.24
CA VAL A 233 2.75 -26.63 10.95
C VAL A 233 1.80 -27.29 11.96
N GLY A 234 1.21 -28.40 11.55
CA GLY A 234 0.25 -29.15 12.36
C GLY A 234 -1.04 -28.35 12.57
N ARG A 235 -1.20 -27.76 13.76
CA ARG A 235 -2.32 -26.87 14.10
C ARG A 235 -1.88 -25.42 14.28
N THR A 236 -0.67 -25.07 13.88
CA THR A 236 -0.12 -23.73 14.06
C THR A 236 0.01 -23.09 12.69
N ALA A 237 -0.62 -21.94 12.50
CA ALA A 237 -0.39 -21.08 11.34
C ALA A 237 0.64 -20.02 11.72
N ILE A 238 1.63 -19.79 10.88
CA ILE A 238 2.66 -18.77 11.06
C ILE A 238 2.66 -17.92 9.80
N ARG A 239 2.59 -16.61 9.95
CA ARG A 239 2.59 -15.66 8.83
C ARG A 239 3.62 -14.57 9.07
N LEU A 240 4.25 -14.14 7.99
CA LEU A 240 5.23 -13.05 7.98
C LEU A 240 4.96 -12.20 6.74
N ASN A 241 4.87 -10.90 6.93
CA ASN A 241 4.71 -9.87 5.92
C ASN A 241 5.86 -8.89 6.08
N THR A 242 6.47 -8.47 4.98
CA THR A 242 7.61 -7.55 4.97
C THR A 242 7.47 -6.64 3.78
N SER A 243 7.65 -5.34 3.99
CA SER A 243 7.68 -4.34 2.93
C SER A 243 8.90 -3.44 3.07
N PHE A 244 9.32 -2.92 1.92
CA PHE A 244 10.41 -1.96 1.77
C PHE A 244 10.00 -0.97 0.70
N SER A 245 10.13 0.33 0.96
CA SER A 245 10.02 1.38 -0.06
C SER A 245 11.25 2.29 0.01
N TYR A 246 11.76 2.67 -1.14
CA TYR A 246 12.69 3.77 -1.30
C TYR A 246 12.09 4.76 -2.28
N PHE A 247 11.93 6.00 -1.84
CA PHE A 247 11.42 7.10 -2.64
C PHE A 247 12.48 8.18 -2.73
N GLU A 248 12.71 8.70 -3.93
CA GLU A 248 13.54 9.87 -4.16
C GLU A 248 12.85 10.77 -5.16
N ARG A 249 12.78 12.07 -4.86
CA ARG A 249 12.22 13.07 -5.75
C ARG A 249 12.96 14.38 -5.61
N ASN A 250 13.47 14.88 -6.72
CA ASN A 250 14.14 16.16 -6.81
C ASN A 250 13.42 17.05 -7.81
N GLY A 251 13.32 18.33 -7.53
CA GLY A 251 12.63 19.25 -8.41
C GLY A 251 12.74 20.68 -7.96
N GLY A 252 11.83 21.50 -8.44
CA GLY A 252 11.87 22.91 -8.18
C GLY A 252 10.99 23.73 -9.09
N GLU A 253 11.07 25.03 -8.87
CA GLU A 253 10.40 26.05 -9.67
C GLU A 253 11.39 27.15 -10.03
N ASP A 254 11.56 27.37 -11.33
CA ASP A 254 12.27 28.50 -11.89
C ASP A 254 11.26 29.61 -12.21
N SER A 255 11.33 30.71 -11.46
CA SER A 255 10.44 31.86 -11.57
C SER A 255 11.17 33.05 -12.18
N PHE A 256 10.85 33.43 -13.43
CA PHE A 256 11.27 34.71 -13.97
C PHE A 256 10.26 35.80 -13.59
N ARG A 257 10.69 36.69 -12.69
CA ARG A 257 9.86 37.68 -12.03
C ARG A 257 10.06 39.05 -12.64
N SER A 258 8.96 39.67 -13.06
CA SER A 258 8.92 41.00 -13.67
C SER A 258 8.00 41.95 -12.88
N PRO A 259 8.51 42.56 -11.79
CA PRO A 259 7.78 43.59 -11.05
C PRO A 259 7.49 44.82 -11.92
N THR A 260 6.35 45.48 -11.72
CA THR A 260 6.00 46.70 -12.46
C THR A 260 6.69 47.95 -11.92
N SER A 261 7.26 47.90 -10.71
CA SER A 261 8.03 48.98 -10.09
C SER A 261 8.94 48.46 -8.97
N GLY A 262 9.91 49.28 -8.55
CA GLY A 262 10.78 49.01 -7.39
C GLY A 262 12.06 48.28 -7.72
N GLU A 263 11.99 47.15 -8.41
CA GLU A 263 13.14 46.28 -8.72
C GLU A 263 13.19 45.94 -10.22
N PRO A 264 14.38 45.74 -10.81
CA PRO A 264 14.50 45.16 -12.14
C PRO A 264 14.00 43.70 -12.15
N PRO A 265 13.67 43.12 -13.32
CA PRO A 265 13.35 41.70 -13.42
C PRO A 265 14.49 40.81 -12.91
N PHE A 266 14.13 39.69 -12.30
CA PHE A 266 15.08 38.76 -11.66
C PHE A 266 14.55 37.32 -11.74
N PHE A 267 15.43 36.37 -11.48
CA PHE A 267 15.10 34.96 -11.30
C PHE A 267 15.01 34.65 -9.81
N LEU A 268 13.98 33.90 -9.45
CA LEU A 268 13.83 33.23 -8.16
C LEU A 268 13.76 31.74 -8.45
N LEU A 269 14.77 31.00 -8.01
CA LEU A 269 14.93 29.57 -8.25
C LEU A 269 14.69 28.84 -6.93
N GLN A 270 13.68 27.99 -6.90
CA GLN A 270 13.37 27.14 -5.76
C GLN A 270 13.79 25.72 -6.10
N GLY A 271 14.64 25.12 -5.28
CA GLY A 271 14.94 23.69 -5.36
C GLY A 271 14.28 22.97 -4.19
N ALA A 272 13.75 21.78 -4.45
CA ALA A 272 13.18 20.88 -3.45
C ALA A 272 13.70 19.46 -3.72
N GLY A 273 13.99 18.72 -2.66
CA GLY A 273 14.45 17.34 -2.75
C GLY A 273 13.94 16.53 -1.57
N GLU A 274 13.46 15.34 -1.84
CA GLU A 274 12.82 14.44 -0.89
C GLU A 274 13.42 13.06 -1.06
N ASP A 275 13.88 12.46 0.04
CA ASP A 275 14.38 11.08 0.11
C ASP A 275 13.68 10.37 1.26
N GLU A 276 13.11 9.20 1.02
CA GLU A 276 12.45 8.40 2.06
C GLU A 276 12.85 6.93 1.94
N LEU A 277 13.18 6.33 3.08
CA LEU A 277 13.44 4.90 3.21
C LEU A 277 12.49 4.30 4.26
N ALA A 278 11.48 3.58 3.79
CA ALA A 278 10.50 2.93 4.63
C ALA A 278 10.72 1.41 4.68
N PHE A 279 10.56 0.81 5.86
CA PHE A 279 10.64 -0.63 6.09
C PHE A 279 9.60 -1.06 7.10
N GLU A 280 8.88 -2.13 6.81
CA GLU A 280 7.99 -2.78 7.77
C GLU A 280 8.20 -4.29 7.78
N ILE A 281 8.17 -4.88 8.97
CA ILE A 281 8.11 -6.32 9.20
C ILE A 281 7.03 -6.63 10.23
N GLY A 282 6.06 -7.42 9.82
CA GLY A 282 4.92 -7.83 10.63
C GLY A 282 4.66 -9.32 10.50
N GLY A 283 3.98 -9.90 11.47
CA GLY A 283 3.60 -11.30 11.39
C GLY A 283 2.79 -11.77 12.58
N ASP A 284 2.21 -12.95 12.43
CA ASP A 284 1.39 -13.57 13.45
C ASP A 284 1.65 -15.08 13.57
N ILE A 285 1.39 -15.59 14.77
CA ILE A 285 1.37 -17.01 15.07
C ILE A 285 0.04 -17.32 15.71
N GLU A 286 -0.75 -18.15 15.04
CA GLU A 286 -2.05 -18.59 15.50
C GLU A 286 -2.05 -20.09 15.81
N ARG A 287 -2.66 -20.46 16.95
CA ARG A 287 -2.73 -21.84 17.38
C ARG A 287 -3.97 -22.15 18.23
N PRO A 288 -4.74 -23.19 17.90
CA PRO A 288 -5.67 -23.82 18.81
C PRO A 288 -4.91 -24.52 19.96
N LEU A 289 -4.99 -23.94 21.15
CA LEU A 289 -4.41 -24.47 22.37
C LEU A 289 -5.24 -25.65 22.91
N SER A 290 -6.54 -25.62 22.67
CA SER A 290 -7.48 -26.71 22.98
C SER A 290 -8.58 -26.80 21.91
N ASN A 291 -9.61 -27.62 22.12
CA ASN A 291 -10.78 -27.63 21.24
C ASN A 291 -11.64 -26.37 21.39
N THR A 292 -11.42 -25.60 22.46
CA THR A 292 -12.26 -24.44 22.78
C THR A 292 -11.51 -23.13 22.94
N LEU A 293 -10.18 -23.14 22.75
CA LEU A 293 -9.34 -21.98 22.95
C LEU A 293 -8.33 -21.87 21.82
N THR A 294 -8.36 -20.76 21.10
CA THR A 294 -7.35 -20.36 20.11
C THR A 294 -6.60 -19.14 20.64
N ALA A 295 -5.30 -19.09 20.37
CA ALA A 295 -4.46 -17.94 20.71
C ALA A 295 -3.74 -17.46 19.45
N LYS A 296 -3.68 -16.14 19.29
CA LYS A 296 -2.95 -15.46 18.22
C LYS A 296 -1.99 -14.44 18.82
N LEU A 297 -0.72 -14.53 18.46
CA LEU A 297 0.30 -13.54 18.83
C LEU A 297 0.72 -12.80 17.58
N ILE A 298 0.66 -11.47 17.61
CA ILE A 298 0.97 -10.60 16.49
C ILE A 298 2.12 -9.68 16.91
N GLY A 299 3.10 -9.50 16.03
CA GLY A 299 4.17 -8.53 16.19
C GLY A 299 4.36 -7.70 14.93
N LEU A 300 4.68 -6.41 15.08
CA LEU A 300 4.99 -5.52 13.98
C LEU A 300 6.09 -4.53 14.38
N TYR A 301 7.00 -4.26 13.45
CA TYR A 301 7.96 -3.17 13.52
C TYR A 301 7.95 -2.42 12.19
N ARG A 302 7.84 -1.10 12.23
CA ARG A 302 8.08 -0.24 11.06
C ARG A 302 9.08 0.87 11.37
N SER A 303 9.77 1.33 10.34
CA SER A 303 10.71 2.44 10.34
C SER A 303 10.53 3.25 9.06
N ASP A 304 10.61 4.56 9.17
CA ASP A 304 10.43 5.53 8.09
C ASP A 304 11.49 6.62 8.30
N ASP A 305 12.50 6.63 7.43
CA ASP A 305 13.61 7.59 7.46
C ASP A 305 13.43 8.58 6.30
N PHE A 306 12.99 9.78 6.63
CA PHE A 306 12.58 10.82 5.71
C PHE A 306 13.55 11.99 5.75
N THR A 307 13.94 12.48 4.59
CA THR A 307 14.73 13.70 4.41
C THR A 307 14.02 14.61 3.41
N ASP A 308 13.82 15.87 3.79
CA ASP A 308 13.39 16.94 2.90
C ASP A 308 14.46 18.03 2.83
N THR A 309 14.69 18.55 1.64
CA THR A 309 15.67 19.59 1.35
C THR A 309 15.03 20.68 0.54
N GLY A 310 15.41 21.92 0.83
CA GLY A 310 14.88 23.09 0.16
C GLY A 310 15.98 24.10 -0.10
N SER A 311 15.88 24.84 -1.19
CA SER A 311 16.81 25.89 -1.54
C SER A 311 16.09 27.05 -2.23
N LEU A 312 16.59 28.26 -2.00
CA LEU A 312 16.10 29.47 -2.68
C LEU A 312 17.28 30.28 -3.19
N ALA A 313 17.42 30.41 -4.50
CA ALA A 313 18.41 31.27 -5.12
C ALA A 313 17.74 32.46 -5.83
N VAL A 314 18.40 33.62 -5.79
CA VAL A 314 17.90 34.85 -6.40
C VAL A 314 19.01 35.53 -7.18
N GLY A 315 18.72 36.01 -8.39
CA GLY A 315 19.69 36.80 -9.16
C GLY A 315 19.16 37.32 -10.49
N PRO A 316 19.99 38.07 -11.25
CA PRO A 316 19.57 38.68 -12.52
C PRO A 316 19.47 37.68 -13.68
N SER A 317 20.03 36.48 -13.53
CA SER A 317 20.00 35.36 -14.47
C SER A 317 20.00 34.04 -13.68
N ILE A 318 19.74 32.92 -14.33
CA ILE A 318 19.86 31.59 -13.71
C ILE A 318 21.31 31.33 -13.28
N GLU A 319 22.28 31.70 -14.12
CA GLU A 319 23.70 31.45 -13.87
C GLU A 319 24.31 32.36 -12.79
N ASP A 320 23.76 33.57 -12.63
CA ASP A 320 24.21 34.55 -11.63
C ASP A 320 23.35 34.52 -10.34
N ALA A 321 22.38 33.60 -10.23
CA ALA A 321 21.56 33.44 -9.04
C ALA A 321 22.41 32.96 -7.85
N ALA A 322 22.29 33.66 -6.72
CA ALA A 322 22.98 33.33 -5.49
C ALA A 322 22.01 32.65 -4.52
N LEU A 323 22.45 31.55 -3.89
CA LEU A 323 21.69 30.85 -2.87
C LEU A 323 21.51 31.76 -1.64
N THR A 324 20.25 32.03 -1.30
CA THR A 324 19.84 32.91 -0.19
C THR A 324 19.31 32.12 1.01
N VAL A 325 18.73 30.95 0.76
CA VAL A 325 18.20 30.04 1.79
C VAL A 325 18.53 28.61 1.40
N ASP A 326 18.92 27.81 2.39
CA ASP A 326 19.11 26.36 2.27
C ASP A 326 18.51 25.69 3.52
N THR A 327 17.67 24.67 3.32
CA THR A 327 16.98 23.96 4.40
C THR A 327 17.17 22.47 4.26
N ARG A 328 17.30 21.79 5.41
CA ARG A 328 17.29 20.34 5.50
C ARG A 328 16.47 19.92 6.70
N PHE A 329 15.46 19.10 6.48
CA PHE A 329 14.67 18.44 7.49
C PHE A 329 14.93 16.94 7.42
N GLU A 330 15.15 16.31 8.56
CA GLU A 330 15.36 14.87 8.68
C GLU A 330 14.40 14.36 9.76
N ALA A 331 13.74 13.23 9.52
CA ALA A 331 12.82 12.60 10.45
C ALA A 331 12.95 11.07 10.40
N LEU A 332 13.01 10.44 11.57
CA LEU A 332 12.95 9.00 11.73
C LEU A 332 11.73 8.66 12.58
N ASP A 333 10.69 8.11 11.96
CA ASP A 333 9.52 7.53 12.65
C ASP A 333 9.71 6.01 12.80
N THR A 334 9.46 5.49 13.99
CA THR A 334 9.48 4.05 14.26
C THR A 334 8.27 3.65 15.09
N GLU A 335 7.67 2.49 14.78
CA GLU A 335 6.57 1.93 15.55
C GLU A 335 6.82 0.45 15.81
N SER A 336 6.64 0.03 17.06
CA SER A 336 6.69 -1.36 17.49
C SER A 336 5.37 -1.75 18.15
N ILE A 337 4.76 -2.85 17.70
CA ILE A 337 3.50 -3.38 18.21
C ILE A 337 3.69 -4.83 18.65
N LEU A 338 3.14 -5.17 19.81
CA LEU A 338 2.96 -6.56 20.24
C LEU A 338 1.53 -6.74 20.72
N ARG A 339 0.82 -7.73 20.17
CA ARG A 339 -0.59 -7.98 20.47
C ARG A 339 -0.86 -9.46 20.69
N LEU A 340 -1.67 -9.75 21.69
CA LEU A 340 -2.18 -11.09 22.01
C LEU A 340 -3.70 -11.09 21.86
N GLU A 341 -4.22 -12.10 21.18
CA GLU A 341 -5.65 -12.36 21.04
C GLU A 341 -5.97 -13.79 21.50
N LEU A 342 -7.10 -13.95 22.18
CA LEU A 342 -7.58 -15.24 22.67
C LEU A 342 -9.07 -15.39 22.35
N ASP A 343 -9.41 -16.46 21.65
CA ASP A 343 -10.79 -16.78 21.29
C ASP A 343 -11.24 -18.02 22.05
N TYR A 344 -12.30 -17.89 22.83
CA TYR A 344 -12.84 -18.93 23.67
C TYR A 344 -14.31 -19.24 23.35
N ASN A 345 -14.58 -20.45 22.88
CA ASN A 345 -15.92 -20.93 22.54
C ASN A 345 -16.35 -22.13 23.40
N GLY A 346 -15.81 -22.24 24.62
CA GLY A 346 -16.14 -23.34 25.53
C GLY A 346 -17.47 -23.22 26.25
N ILE A 347 -18.23 -22.15 25.99
CA ILE A 347 -19.57 -21.92 26.51
C ILE A 347 -20.54 -22.08 25.33
N ASP A 348 -21.51 -23.00 25.45
CA ASP A 348 -22.47 -23.27 24.37
C ASP A 348 -23.19 -21.99 23.95
N GLY A 349 -23.10 -21.68 22.65
CA GLY A 349 -23.74 -20.50 22.06
C GLY A 349 -23.00 -19.18 22.28
N HIS A 350 -21.79 -19.19 22.85
CA HIS A 350 -20.97 -18.00 23.08
C HIS A 350 -19.60 -18.10 22.41
N LEU A 351 -19.09 -16.94 21.98
CA LEU A 351 -17.71 -16.71 21.56
C LEU A 351 -17.18 -15.51 22.34
N VAL A 352 -16.29 -15.79 23.31
CA VAL A 352 -15.62 -14.76 24.11
C VAL A 352 -14.25 -14.49 23.52
N GLU A 353 -13.99 -13.26 23.13
CA GLU A 353 -12.71 -12.83 22.56
C GLU A 353 -12.05 -11.85 23.53
N LEU A 354 -10.75 -12.02 23.76
CA LEU A 354 -9.92 -11.15 24.59
C LEU A 354 -8.76 -10.64 23.76
N SER A 355 -8.45 -9.35 23.85
CA SER A 355 -7.23 -8.81 23.24
C SER A 355 -6.46 -7.91 24.20
N ALA A 356 -5.14 -7.92 24.05
CA ALA A 356 -4.23 -6.98 24.70
C ALA A 356 -3.15 -6.55 23.72
N GLU A 357 -2.92 -5.25 23.59
CA GLU A 357 -1.96 -4.65 22.66
C GLU A 357 -1.03 -3.69 23.41
N GLY A 358 0.26 -3.72 23.08
CA GLY A 358 1.24 -2.71 23.49
C GLY A 358 1.89 -2.09 22.27
N VAL A 359 2.04 -0.77 22.28
CA VAL A 359 2.60 0.02 21.16
C VAL A 359 3.64 1.00 21.68
N VAL A 360 4.76 1.12 20.95
CA VAL A 360 5.78 2.15 21.14
C VAL A 360 5.97 2.89 19.82
N ASN A 361 5.71 4.19 19.79
CA ASN A 361 5.97 5.08 18.66
C ASN A 361 7.09 6.05 19.04
N VAL A 362 8.07 6.25 18.16
CA VAL A 362 9.15 7.21 18.36
C VAL A 362 9.35 8.01 17.09
N LEU A 363 9.29 9.34 17.20
CA LEU A 363 9.67 10.27 16.15
C LEU A 363 10.91 11.06 16.61
N GLU A 364 12.01 10.93 15.88
CA GLU A 364 13.19 11.79 16.02
C GLU A 364 13.27 12.71 14.81
N SER A 365 13.43 14.01 14.99
CA SER A 365 13.51 14.97 13.88
C SER A 365 14.58 16.03 14.10
N ALA A 366 15.21 16.46 13.01
CA ALA A 366 16.20 17.53 12.97
C ALA A 366 15.88 18.51 11.83
N PHE A 367 16.04 19.81 12.08
CA PHE A 367 15.88 20.85 11.06
C PHE A 367 17.09 21.79 11.05
N THR A 368 17.65 22.02 9.86
CA THR A 368 18.72 22.97 9.61
C THR A 368 18.21 24.04 8.65
N LEU A 369 18.44 25.31 9.00
CA LEU A 369 18.20 26.46 8.15
C LEU A 369 19.50 27.24 8.01
N LEU A 370 19.96 27.43 6.78
CA LEU A 370 21.01 28.38 6.43
C LEU A 370 20.37 29.54 5.68
N GLU A 371 20.79 30.76 6.02
CA GLU A 371 20.28 31.97 5.36
C GLU A 371 21.42 32.95 5.12
N ASP A 372 21.41 33.61 3.97
CA ASP A 372 22.34 34.68 3.64
C ASP A 372 21.80 36.02 4.13
N GLN A 373 22.46 36.56 5.16
CA GLN A 373 22.16 37.87 5.74
C GLN A 373 23.12 38.96 5.22
N GLY A 374 23.72 38.75 4.04
CA GLY A 374 24.62 39.66 3.33
C GLY A 374 26.11 39.29 3.37
N ALA A 375 26.46 38.08 3.86
CA ALA A 375 27.83 37.60 3.98
C ALA A 375 28.01 36.14 3.52
N GLY A 376 27.02 35.59 2.81
CA GLY A 376 26.88 34.18 2.49
C GLY A 376 26.02 33.44 3.50
N LEU A 377 25.68 32.19 3.16
CA LEU A 377 24.84 31.33 4.00
C LEU A 377 25.46 31.10 5.38
N THR A 378 24.66 31.36 6.42
CA THR A 378 25.02 31.09 7.81
C THR A 378 23.91 30.33 8.52
N PRO A 379 24.23 29.36 9.42
CA PRO A 379 23.22 28.64 10.18
C PRO A 379 22.37 29.56 11.05
N GLN A 380 21.05 29.36 11.01
CA GLN A 380 20.08 30.07 11.82
C GLN A 380 19.58 29.18 12.95
N ALA A 381 19.44 29.76 14.14
CA ALA A 381 18.90 29.05 15.29
C ALA A 381 17.37 28.95 15.18
N VAL A 382 16.85 27.74 14.99
CA VAL A 382 15.41 27.47 14.92
C VAL A 382 14.95 26.80 16.22
N PRO A 383 14.04 27.42 17.01
CA PRO A 383 13.51 26.80 18.21
C PRO A 383 12.79 25.47 17.92
N GLY A 384 13.15 24.41 18.64
CA GLY A 384 12.56 23.08 18.43
C GLY A 384 13.11 22.33 17.20
N ALA A 385 14.15 22.84 16.56
CA ALA A 385 14.79 22.21 15.41
C ALA A 385 15.14 20.74 15.61
N ASN A 386 15.57 20.36 16.81
CA ASN A 386 15.88 18.98 17.17
C ASN A 386 14.86 18.52 18.20
N THR A 387 14.05 17.53 17.85
CA THR A 387 12.97 17.03 18.70
C THR A 387 12.98 15.51 18.72
N LYS A 388 12.66 14.93 19.87
CA LYS A 388 12.34 13.51 20.01
C LYS A 388 11.02 13.39 20.77
N VAL A 389 10.05 12.71 20.17
CA VAL A 389 8.75 12.40 20.77
C VAL A 389 8.64 10.88 20.88
N GLU A 390 8.26 10.39 22.06
CA GLU A 390 8.01 8.98 22.31
C GLU A 390 6.63 8.81 22.93
N GLU A 391 5.82 7.90 22.37
CA GLU A 391 4.52 7.50 22.88
C GLU A 391 4.54 6.01 23.20
N VAL A 392 4.11 5.65 24.42
CA VAL A 392 3.90 4.26 24.83
C VAL A 392 2.42 4.08 25.16
N ARG A 393 1.75 3.14 24.47
CA ARG A 393 0.33 2.84 24.64
C ARG A 393 0.12 1.37 25.00
N GLY A 394 -0.92 1.11 25.79
CA GLY A 394 -1.42 -0.23 26.04
C GLY A 394 -2.95 -0.24 26.00
N ASP A 395 -3.51 -1.18 25.26
CA ASP A 395 -4.95 -1.32 25.05
C ASP A 395 -5.40 -2.74 25.41
N PHE A 396 -6.63 -2.88 25.91
CA PHE A 396 -7.24 -4.18 26.19
C PHE A 396 -8.72 -4.20 25.82
N SER A 397 -9.22 -5.33 25.35
CA SER A 397 -10.63 -5.51 25.02
C SER A 397 -11.15 -6.88 25.44
N ILE A 398 -12.46 -6.94 25.66
CA ILE A 398 -13.25 -8.16 25.78
C ILE A 398 -14.53 -8.00 24.96
N SER A 399 -14.84 -8.98 24.12
CA SER A 399 -16.12 -9.11 23.43
C SER A 399 -16.74 -10.47 23.71
N ASP A 400 -18.07 -10.52 23.73
CA ASP A 400 -18.85 -11.76 23.79
C ASP A 400 -19.94 -11.68 22.72
N SER A 401 -19.91 -12.63 21.80
CA SER A 401 -20.95 -12.81 20.78
C SER A 401 -21.75 -14.06 21.12
N PHE A 402 -23.07 -13.92 21.25
CA PHE A 402 -23.94 -15.03 21.66
C PHE A 402 -25.18 -15.16 20.79
N SER A 403 -25.57 -16.41 20.53
CA SER A 403 -26.81 -16.73 19.82
C SER A 403 -27.96 -16.89 20.82
N ILE A 404 -29.03 -16.14 20.63
CA ILE A 404 -30.29 -16.38 21.34
C ILE A 404 -31.05 -17.44 20.56
N VAL A 405 -31.05 -18.68 21.06
CA VAL A 405 -31.90 -19.74 20.52
C VAL A 405 -33.29 -19.58 21.12
N GLU A 406 -34.32 -19.33 20.29
CA GLU A 406 -35.73 -19.41 20.68
C GLU A 406 -36.22 -20.86 20.84
#